data_AF-A0A932GNQ9-F1
#
_entry.id   AF-A0A932GNQ9-F1
#
_cell.length_a   1.000
_cell.length_b   1.000
_cell.length_c   1.000
_cell.angle_alpha   90.00
_cell.angle_beta   90.00
_cell.angle_gamma   90.00
#
_symmetry.space_group_name_H-M   'P 1'
#
loop_
_entity.id
_entity.type
_entity.pdbx_description
1 polymer ?
#
loop_
_entity_poly.entity_id
_entity_poly.type
_entity_poly.pdbx_seq_one_letter_code
_entity_poly.pdbx_strand_id
1 'polypeptide(L)'
;MRFRWVTLALALSLSSGCASVPPQIAQTHKKELEIINSLQQSHTAMVDAYVDQKISVFESFFFKNYGPAYLKHWRVAFKAAYGRDYDENRDFQLLYSDLVAEYQTEIAPIENIRKDLRDAISREYRHAIAAHEAVGGWINSLEKLDAAHREAIGRLLDAVNPGLSLDSVEKAVDKAIEKAKEKISGLSN
;
A
#
# COMPACT_ATOMS: atom_id res chain seq x y z
N MET A 1 -42.60 -39.40 -11.08
CA MET A 1 -41.18 -39.24 -11.50
C MET A 1 -40.84 -37.89 -12.15
N ARG A 2 -41.80 -37.13 -12.72
CA ARG A 2 -41.52 -35.81 -13.35
C ARG A 2 -41.06 -34.70 -12.39
N PHE A 3 -41.44 -34.76 -11.11
CA PHE A 3 -41.09 -33.74 -10.10
C PHE A 3 -39.59 -33.70 -9.74
N ARG A 4 -38.87 -34.83 -9.81
CA ARG A 4 -37.42 -34.91 -9.46
C ARG A 4 -36.52 -34.18 -10.46
N TRP A 5 -36.92 -34.13 -11.74
CA TRP A 5 -36.14 -33.49 -12.81
C TRP A 5 -36.27 -31.96 -12.80
N VAL A 6 -37.44 -31.45 -12.39
CA VAL A 6 -37.68 -30.00 -12.28
C VAL A 6 -36.87 -29.40 -11.14
N THR A 7 -36.76 -30.09 -10.00
CA THR A 7 -35.86 -29.68 -8.90
C THR A 7 -34.38 -29.72 -9.27
N LEU A 8 -33.96 -30.67 -10.11
CA LEU A 8 -32.58 -30.76 -10.59
C LEU A 8 -32.22 -29.61 -11.54
N ALA A 9 -33.14 -29.24 -12.44
CA ALA A 9 -32.98 -28.11 -13.35
C ALA A 9 -32.96 -26.76 -12.61
N LEU A 10 -33.72 -26.62 -11.52
CA LEU A 10 -33.72 -25.43 -10.68
C LEU A 10 -32.43 -25.28 -9.85
N ALA A 11 -31.84 -26.39 -9.40
CA ALA A 11 -30.54 -26.39 -8.72
C ALA A 11 -29.38 -26.05 -9.68
N LEU A 12 -29.41 -26.55 -10.92
CA LEU A 12 -28.39 -26.24 -11.94
C LEU A 12 -28.43 -24.79 -12.44
N SER A 13 -29.59 -24.14 -12.40
CA SER A 13 -29.75 -22.74 -12.84
C SER A 13 -29.31 -21.71 -11.79
N LEU A 14 -29.11 -22.13 -10.54
CA LEU A 14 -28.53 -21.29 -9.47
C LEU A 14 -26.99 -21.37 -9.41
N SER A 15 -26.37 -22.38 -10.03
CA SER A 15 -24.91 -22.56 -10.05
C SER A 15 -24.20 -21.82 -11.19
N SER A 16 -24.92 -21.36 -12.23
CA SER A 16 -24.35 -20.73 -13.43
C SER A 16 -23.89 -19.27 -13.24
N GLY A 17 -23.95 -18.74 -12.01
CA GLY A 17 -23.46 -17.40 -11.66
C GLY A 17 -22.31 -17.39 -10.66
N CYS A 18 -21.64 -18.52 -10.41
CA CYS A 18 -20.51 -18.56 -9.48
C CYS A 18 -19.30 -17.92 -10.15
N ALA A 19 -19.10 -16.64 -9.85
CA ALA A 19 -17.91 -15.90 -10.24
C ALA A 19 -16.71 -16.53 -9.52
N SER A 20 -16.04 -17.49 -10.17
CA SER A 20 -14.70 -17.88 -9.76
C SER A 20 -13.78 -16.68 -10.00
N VAL A 21 -12.88 -16.42 -9.06
CA VAL A 21 -11.91 -15.35 -9.23
C VAL A 21 -10.91 -15.81 -10.29
N PRO A 22 -10.78 -15.11 -11.44
CA PRO A 22 -9.77 -15.46 -12.43
C PRO A 22 -8.38 -15.37 -11.77
N PRO A 23 -7.47 -16.33 -12.00
CA PRO A 23 -6.13 -16.33 -11.40
C PRO A 23 -5.33 -15.06 -11.72
N GLN A 24 -5.66 -14.38 -12.82
CA GLN A 24 -5.10 -13.07 -13.18
C GLN A 24 -5.47 -11.98 -12.16
N ILE A 25 -6.66 -12.01 -11.57
CA ILE A 25 -7.09 -11.05 -10.54
C ILE A 25 -6.29 -11.27 -9.25
N ALA A 26 -6.15 -12.51 -8.78
CA ALA A 26 -5.35 -12.82 -7.59
C ALA A 26 -3.86 -12.41 -7.75
N GLN A 27 -3.27 -12.67 -8.92
CA GLN A 27 -1.90 -12.24 -9.22
C GLN A 27 -1.75 -10.72 -9.31
N THR A 28 -2.71 -10.03 -9.94
CA THR A 28 -2.69 -8.56 -10.05
C THR A 28 -2.81 -7.92 -8.67
N HIS A 29 -3.73 -8.44 -7.86
CA HIS A 29 -3.93 -8.00 -6.48
C HIS A 29 -2.64 -8.13 -5.65
N LYS A 30 -1.88 -9.24 -5.78
CA LYS A 30 -0.60 -9.38 -5.09
C LYS A 30 0.43 -8.32 -5.51
N LYS A 31 0.55 -8.04 -6.82
CA LYS A 31 1.46 -7.01 -7.35
C LYS A 31 1.08 -5.60 -6.89
N GLU A 32 -0.21 -5.32 -6.76
CA GLU A 32 -0.67 -4.02 -6.26
C GLU A 32 -0.15 -3.72 -4.85
N LEU A 33 -0.08 -4.72 -3.96
CA LEU A 33 0.47 -4.53 -2.62
C LEU A 33 1.96 -4.16 -2.66
N GLU A 34 2.74 -4.82 -3.53
CA GLU A 34 4.16 -4.51 -3.72
C GLU A 34 4.34 -3.07 -4.22
N ILE A 35 3.48 -2.62 -5.14
CA ILE A 35 3.47 -1.24 -5.65
C ILE A 35 3.13 -0.25 -4.53
N ILE A 36 2.07 -0.50 -3.74
CA ILE A 36 1.66 0.37 -2.63
C ILE A 36 2.80 0.53 -1.62
N ASN A 37 3.47 -0.56 -1.24
CA ASN A 37 4.61 -0.51 -0.33
C ASN A 37 5.81 0.27 -0.91
N SER A 38 6.10 0.08 -2.20
CA SER A 38 7.16 0.82 -2.89
C SER A 38 6.86 2.33 -2.95
N LEU A 39 5.62 2.69 -3.25
CA LEU A 39 5.17 4.08 -3.28
C LEU A 39 5.23 4.73 -1.89
N GLN A 40 4.90 4.00 -0.82
CA GLN A 40 5.06 4.50 0.55
C GLN A 40 6.51 4.89 0.85
N GLN A 41 7.45 4.01 0.51
CA GLN A 41 8.88 4.27 0.72
C GLN A 41 9.36 5.46 -0.12
N SER A 42 8.98 5.49 -1.40
CA SER A 42 9.35 6.57 -2.32
C SER A 42 8.81 7.93 -1.89
N HIS A 43 7.53 8.02 -1.52
CA HIS A 43 6.94 9.29 -1.08
C HIS A 43 7.54 9.77 0.25
N THR A 44 7.86 8.85 1.16
CA THR A 44 8.55 9.21 2.42
C THR A 44 9.93 9.78 2.13
N ALA A 45 10.72 9.13 1.26
CA ALA A 45 12.04 9.63 0.86
C ALA A 45 11.97 10.99 0.14
N MET A 46 10.94 11.22 -0.67
CA MET A 46 10.72 12.51 -1.33
C MET A 46 10.45 13.63 -0.31
N VAL A 47 9.67 13.36 0.74
CA VAL A 47 9.45 14.33 1.83
C VAL A 47 10.75 14.63 2.56
N ASP A 48 11.53 13.61 2.89
CA ASP A 48 12.84 13.80 3.55
C ASP A 48 13.75 14.69 2.72
N ALA A 49 13.93 14.36 1.43
CA ALA A 49 14.76 15.15 0.52
C ALA A 49 14.27 16.60 0.36
N TYR A 50 12.95 16.80 0.30
CA TYR A 50 12.37 18.14 0.22
C TYR A 50 12.66 18.95 1.49
N VAL A 51 12.45 18.36 2.67
CA VAL A 51 12.71 19.07 3.93
C VAL A 51 14.20 19.32 4.13
N ASP A 52 15.08 18.37 3.78
CA ASP A 52 16.53 18.54 3.84
C ASP A 52 16.99 19.74 3.01
N GLN A 53 16.43 19.90 1.81
CA GLN A 53 16.69 21.07 0.98
C GLN A 53 16.26 22.37 1.68
N LYS A 54 15.11 22.38 2.35
CA LYS A 54 14.62 23.57 3.08
C LYS A 54 15.46 23.87 4.32
N ILE A 55 15.90 22.86 5.05
CA ILE A 55 16.83 23.02 6.17
C ILE A 55 18.14 23.60 5.67
N SER A 56 18.70 23.09 4.57
CA SER A 56 19.95 23.62 4.00
C SER A 56 19.83 25.12 3.63
N VAL A 57 18.68 25.52 3.06
CA VAL A 57 18.40 26.95 2.78
C VAL A 57 18.31 27.76 4.08
N PHE A 58 17.60 27.23 5.08
CA PHE A 58 17.49 27.86 6.39
C PHE A 58 18.85 28.00 7.08
N GLU A 59 19.66 26.96 7.16
CA GLU A 59 21.00 26.97 7.74
C GLU A 59 21.90 28.00 7.04
N SER A 60 21.89 28.03 5.71
CA SER A 60 22.63 29.03 4.94
C SER A 60 22.19 30.45 5.30
N PHE A 61 20.88 30.69 5.43
CA PHE A 61 20.37 31.98 5.89
C PHE A 61 20.78 32.28 7.34
N PHE A 62 20.59 31.32 8.25
CA PHE A 62 20.82 31.44 9.67
C PHE A 62 22.28 31.79 9.95
N PHE A 63 23.24 31.02 9.42
CA PHE A 63 24.64 31.27 9.71
C PHE A 63 25.22 32.49 8.96
N LYS A 64 24.75 32.80 7.75
CA LYS A 64 25.30 33.92 6.96
C LYS A 64 24.70 35.28 7.28
N ASN A 65 23.41 35.33 7.64
CA ASN A 65 22.68 36.59 7.82
C ASN A 65 22.27 36.78 9.27
N TYR A 66 21.62 35.79 9.89
CA TYR A 66 21.10 35.91 11.25
C TYR A 66 22.21 35.85 12.30
N GLY A 67 23.14 34.89 12.21
CA GLY A 67 24.22 34.64 13.16
C GLY A 67 25.08 35.86 13.46
N PRO A 68 25.52 36.64 12.45
CA PRO A 68 26.24 37.90 12.70
C PRO A 68 25.42 38.93 13.49
N ALA A 69 24.12 39.05 13.19
CA ALA A 69 23.22 39.94 13.92
C ALA A 69 23.01 39.45 15.36
N TYR A 70 22.72 38.16 15.54
CA TYR A 70 22.59 37.52 16.84
C TYR A 70 23.83 37.75 17.70
N LEU A 71 25.04 37.48 17.19
CA LEU A 71 26.29 37.68 17.90
C LEU A 71 26.47 39.12 18.40
N LYS A 72 26.11 40.10 17.57
CA LYS A 72 26.18 41.52 17.93
C LYS A 72 25.24 41.83 19.11
N HIS A 73 24.00 41.37 19.06
CA HIS A 73 23.03 41.58 20.13
C HIS A 73 23.39 40.80 21.40
N TRP A 74 23.84 39.56 21.25
CA TRP A 74 24.27 38.70 22.35
C TRP A 74 25.43 39.32 23.12
N ARG A 75 26.45 39.88 22.44
CA ARG A 75 27.58 40.55 23.13
C ARG A 75 27.14 41.77 23.95
N VAL A 76 26.13 42.50 23.48
CA VAL A 76 25.54 43.63 24.24
C VAL A 76 24.83 43.11 25.49
N ALA A 77 24.01 42.06 25.34
CA ALA A 77 23.33 41.42 26.46
C ALA A 77 24.32 40.82 27.48
N PHE A 78 25.39 40.17 27.00
CA PHE A 78 26.46 39.63 27.82
C PHE A 78 27.13 40.73 28.65
N LYS A 79 27.51 41.84 28.02
CA LYS A 79 28.13 42.97 28.74
C LYS A 79 27.20 43.55 29.81
N ALA A 80 25.91 43.65 29.52
CA ALA A 80 24.91 44.11 30.48
C ALA A 80 24.76 43.14 31.67
N ALA A 81 24.80 41.83 31.42
CA ALA A 81 24.64 40.79 32.45
C ALA A 81 25.90 40.60 33.32
N TYR A 82 27.09 40.68 32.73
CA TYR A 82 28.36 40.33 33.40
C TYR A 82 29.26 41.54 33.70
N GLY A 83 28.89 42.74 33.26
CA GLY A 83 29.62 43.98 33.54
C GLY A 83 31.00 44.08 32.86
N ARG A 84 31.30 43.20 31.91
CA ARG A 84 32.58 43.14 31.18
C ARG A 84 32.37 42.75 29.72
N ASP A 85 33.35 43.04 28.89
CA ASP A 85 33.35 42.60 27.49
C ASP A 85 33.54 41.07 27.39
N TYR A 86 33.03 40.52 26.29
CA TYR A 86 33.16 39.11 25.92
C TYR A 86 34.61 38.74 25.61
N ASP A 87 35.08 37.62 26.16
CA ASP A 87 36.39 37.02 25.87
C ASP A 87 36.18 35.62 25.26
N GLU A 88 36.58 35.46 24.00
CA GLU A 88 36.38 34.21 23.25
C GLU A 88 37.03 33.00 23.91
N ASN A 89 38.18 33.14 24.57
CA ASN A 89 38.86 32.00 25.19
C ASN A 89 38.14 31.48 26.43
N ARG A 90 37.29 32.31 27.05
CA ARG A 90 36.64 32.02 28.32
C ARG A 90 35.14 31.81 28.19
N ASP A 91 34.52 32.54 27.26
CA ASP A 91 33.07 32.68 27.18
C ASP A 91 32.47 32.03 25.93
N PHE A 92 33.30 31.49 25.02
CA PHE A 92 32.81 30.87 23.79
C PHE A 92 31.80 29.76 24.04
N GLN A 93 31.97 28.96 25.11
CA GLN A 93 31.02 27.90 25.45
C GLN A 93 29.62 28.45 25.78
N LEU A 94 29.52 29.61 26.43
CA LEU A 94 28.24 30.26 26.74
C LEU A 94 27.57 30.73 25.45
N LEU A 95 28.32 31.47 24.62
CA LEU A 95 27.83 31.93 23.32
C LEU A 95 27.37 30.76 22.44
N TYR A 96 28.17 29.70 22.37
CA TYR A 96 27.86 28.53 21.55
C TYR A 96 26.61 27.82 22.05
N SER A 97 26.47 27.62 23.36
CA SER A 97 25.29 27.02 23.96
C SER A 97 24.02 27.82 23.64
N ASP A 98 24.06 29.14 23.81
CA ASP A 98 22.91 30.01 23.54
C ASP A 98 22.56 30.05 22.05
N LEU A 99 23.57 30.10 21.17
CA LEU A 99 23.37 30.06 19.71
C LEU A 99 22.80 28.71 19.25
N VAL A 100 23.23 27.60 19.84
CA VAL A 100 22.66 26.27 19.56
C VAL A 100 21.22 26.19 20.03
N ALA A 101 20.91 26.72 21.22
CA ALA A 101 19.53 26.75 21.73
C ALA A 101 18.61 27.60 20.82
N GLU A 102 19.10 28.74 20.37
CA GLU A 102 18.41 29.60 19.39
C GLU A 102 18.17 28.83 18.08
N TYR A 103 19.20 28.22 17.51
CA TYR A 103 19.10 27.41 16.29
C TYR A 103 18.07 26.28 16.43
N GLN A 104 18.12 25.54 17.55
CA GLN A 104 17.18 24.45 17.82
C GLN A 104 15.73 24.95 17.91
N THR A 105 15.53 26.13 18.48
CA THR A 105 14.21 26.77 18.58
C THR A 105 13.69 27.14 17.19
N GLU A 106 14.53 27.76 16.36
CA GLU A 106 14.16 28.25 15.03
C GLU A 106 14.00 27.13 14.00
N ILE A 107 14.75 26.03 14.10
CA ILE A 107 14.61 24.88 13.19
C ILE A 107 13.46 23.94 13.55
N ALA A 108 13.03 23.91 14.82
CA ALA A 108 12.02 22.99 15.31
C ALA A 108 10.71 22.99 14.49
N PRO A 109 10.17 24.13 14.03
CA PRO A 109 8.99 24.14 13.16
C PRO A 109 9.18 23.38 11.84
N ILE A 110 10.37 23.46 11.23
CA ILE A 110 10.70 22.76 9.97
C ILE A 110 10.77 21.25 10.22
N GLU A 111 11.40 20.84 11.33
CA GLU A 111 11.48 19.45 11.75
C GLU A 111 10.10 18.86 12.11
N ASN A 112 9.23 19.65 12.74
CA ASN A 112 7.85 19.24 13.02
C ASN A 112 7.07 19.00 11.73
N ILE A 113 7.23 19.86 10.71
CA ILE A 113 6.62 19.64 9.39
C ILE A 113 7.11 18.32 8.76
N ARG A 114 8.41 17.99 8.87
CA ARG A 114 8.94 16.69 8.41
C ARG A 114 8.17 15.55 9.05
N LYS A 115 8.06 15.58 10.38
CA LYS A 115 7.36 14.55 11.15
C LYS A 115 5.89 14.44 10.74
N ASP A 116 5.17 15.56 10.70
CA ASP A 116 3.74 15.59 10.38
C ASP A 116 3.46 15.04 8.97
N LEU A 117 4.31 15.39 7.98
CA LEU A 117 4.19 14.87 6.62
C LEU A 117 4.47 13.37 6.55
N ARG A 118 5.50 12.88 7.23
CA ARG A 118 5.81 11.43 7.30
C ARG A 118 4.67 10.66 7.96
N ASP A 119 4.12 11.19 9.05
CA ASP A 119 3.01 10.57 9.77
C ASP A 119 1.73 10.57 8.91
N ALA A 120 1.49 11.63 8.15
CA ALA A 120 0.38 11.70 7.21
C ALA A 120 0.51 10.67 6.09
N ILE A 121 1.66 10.61 5.41
CA ILE A 121 1.95 9.61 4.37
C ILE A 121 1.77 8.20 4.95
N SER A 122 2.37 7.92 6.09
CA SER A 122 2.31 6.60 6.72
C SER A 122 0.87 6.21 7.06
N ARG A 123 0.04 7.15 7.52
CA ARG A 123 -1.38 6.90 7.81
C ARG A 123 -2.16 6.59 6.54
N GLU A 124 -2.02 7.39 5.48
CA GLU A 124 -2.75 7.15 4.22
C GLU A 124 -2.37 5.80 3.61
N TYR A 125 -1.08 5.43 3.63
CA TYR A 125 -0.64 4.12 3.15
C TYR A 125 -1.11 2.97 4.02
N ARG A 126 -1.18 3.12 5.35
CA ARG A 126 -1.82 2.12 6.23
C ARG A 126 -3.28 1.91 5.86
N HIS A 127 -4.03 2.97 5.54
CA HIS A 127 -5.41 2.84 5.09
C HIS A 127 -5.51 2.15 3.73
N ALA A 128 -4.63 2.48 2.78
CA ALA A 128 -4.58 1.83 1.47
C ALA A 128 -4.25 0.33 1.59
N ILE A 129 -3.27 -0.04 2.44
CA ILE A 129 -2.90 -1.43 2.71
C ILE A 129 -4.08 -2.17 3.37
N ALA A 130 -4.72 -1.59 4.39
CA ALA A 130 -5.86 -2.23 5.04
C ALA A 130 -7.04 -2.46 4.08
N ALA A 131 -7.33 -1.48 3.20
CA ALA A 131 -8.35 -1.62 2.17
C ALA A 131 -7.97 -2.71 1.16
N HIS A 132 -6.70 -2.78 0.76
CA HIS A 132 -6.16 -3.83 -0.10
C HIS A 132 -6.31 -5.22 0.53
N GLU A 133 -5.90 -5.38 1.79
CA GLU A 133 -6.04 -6.63 2.55
C GLU A 133 -7.51 -7.08 2.66
N ALA A 134 -8.44 -6.15 2.85
CA ALA A 134 -9.88 -6.45 2.88
C ALA A 134 -10.37 -7.02 1.54
N VAL A 135 -9.91 -6.47 0.41
CA VAL A 135 -10.20 -7.01 -0.92
C VAL A 135 -9.59 -8.40 -1.09
N GLY A 136 -8.37 -8.63 -0.61
CA GLY A 136 -7.74 -9.95 -0.61
C GLY A 136 -8.53 -10.98 0.21
N GLY A 137 -9.07 -10.57 1.36
CA GLY A 137 -9.98 -11.39 2.16
C GLY A 137 -11.27 -11.75 1.42
N TRP A 138 -11.81 -10.83 0.63
CA TRP A 138 -12.97 -11.08 -0.22
C TRP A 138 -12.66 -12.05 -1.36
N ILE A 139 -11.53 -11.86 -2.05
CA ILE A 139 -11.03 -12.78 -3.10
C ILE A 139 -10.91 -14.21 -2.54
N ASN A 140 -10.24 -14.38 -1.39
CA ASN A 140 -10.09 -15.68 -0.75
C ASN A 140 -11.44 -16.30 -0.34
N SER A 141 -12.41 -15.48 0.06
CA SER A 141 -13.74 -15.96 0.43
C SER A 141 -14.51 -16.46 -0.80
N LEU A 142 -14.38 -15.77 -1.94
CA LEU A 142 -14.95 -16.22 -3.22
C LEU A 142 -14.30 -17.52 -3.70
N GLU A 143 -12.98 -17.66 -3.59
CA GLU A 143 -12.28 -18.91 -3.94
C GLU A 143 -12.76 -20.09 -3.09
N LYS A 144 -12.92 -19.90 -1.78
CA LYS A 144 -13.47 -20.93 -0.88
C LYS A 144 -14.92 -21.28 -1.21
N LEU A 145 -15.73 -20.28 -1.57
CA LEU A 145 -17.12 -20.50 -1.96
C LEU A 145 -17.21 -21.29 -3.27
N ASP A 146 -16.38 -20.96 -4.28
CA ASP A 146 -16.31 -21.71 -5.54
C ASP A 146 -15.88 -23.16 -5.28
N ALA A 147 -14.86 -23.38 -4.45
CA ALA A 147 -14.40 -24.72 -4.09
C ALA A 147 -15.51 -25.54 -3.39
N ALA A 148 -16.20 -24.96 -2.41
CA ALA A 148 -17.32 -25.61 -1.73
C ALA A 148 -18.49 -25.91 -2.68
N HIS A 149 -18.76 -25.02 -3.63
CA HIS A 149 -19.82 -25.23 -4.61
C HIS A 149 -19.46 -26.35 -5.60
N ARG A 150 -18.22 -26.38 -6.11
CA ARG A 150 -17.71 -27.47 -6.95
C ARG A 150 -17.78 -28.81 -6.21
N GLU A 151 -17.40 -28.86 -4.94
CA GLU A 151 -17.50 -30.06 -4.11
C GLU A 151 -18.96 -30.51 -3.94
N ALA A 152 -19.87 -29.57 -3.65
CA ALA A 152 -21.30 -29.86 -3.51
C ALA A 152 -21.90 -30.41 -4.82
N ILE A 153 -21.58 -29.80 -5.97
CA ILE A 153 -22.01 -30.28 -7.28
C ILE A 153 -21.42 -31.66 -7.58
N GLY A 154 -20.14 -31.88 -7.31
CA GLY A 154 -19.48 -33.17 -7.48
C GLY A 154 -20.19 -34.29 -6.70
N ARG A 155 -20.46 -34.06 -5.41
CA ARG A 155 -21.22 -35.00 -4.58
C ARG A 155 -22.63 -35.25 -5.11
N LEU A 156 -23.29 -34.22 -5.62
CA LEU A 156 -24.64 -34.33 -6.17
C LEU A 156 -24.65 -35.15 -7.46
N LEU A 157 -23.66 -34.93 -8.34
CA LEU A 157 -23.48 -35.71 -9.56
C LEU A 157 -23.16 -37.18 -9.27
N ASP A 158 -22.24 -37.44 -8.33
CA ASP A 158 -21.90 -38.80 -7.89
C ASP A 158 -23.10 -39.54 -7.28
N ALA A 159 -23.93 -38.82 -6.49
CA ALA A 159 -25.15 -39.37 -5.92
C ALA A 159 -26.23 -39.67 -6.98
N VAL A 160 -26.25 -38.93 -8.08
CA VAL A 160 -27.15 -39.18 -9.22
C VAL A 160 -26.67 -40.39 -10.04
N ASN A 161 -25.37 -40.50 -10.30
CA ASN A 161 -24.79 -41.66 -10.97
C ASN A 161 -23.30 -41.83 -10.57
N PRO A 162 -22.93 -42.96 -9.94
CA PRO A 162 -21.53 -43.24 -9.61
C PRO A 162 -20.67 -43.28 -10.89
N GLY A 163 -19.86 -42.23 -11.11
CA GLY A 163 -19.04 -42.05 -12.31
C GLY A 163 -19.30 -40.74 -13.09
N LEU A 164 -20.36 -40.00 -12.75
CA LEU A 164 -20.58 -38.63 -13.19
C LEU A 164 -19.85 -37.66 -12.25
N SER A 165 -18.73 -37.11 -12.72
CA SER A 165 -17.98 -36.07 -12.00
C SER A 165 -17.94 -34.78 -12.80
N LEU A 166 -17.70 -33.64 -12.14
CA LEU A 166 -17.45 -32.36 -12.79
C LEU A 166 -16.32 -32.47 -13.84
N ASP A 167 -15.26 -33.19 -13.49
CA ASP A 167 -14.10 -33.47 -14.35
C ASP A 167 -14.48 -34.28 -15.61
N SER A 168 -15.40 -35.23 -15.45
CA SER A 168 -15.93 -36.05 -16.56
C SER A 168 -16.76 -35.20 -17.52
N VAL A 169 -17.52 -34.23 -16.98
CA VAL A 169 -18.35 -33.30 -17.76
C VAL A 169 -17.46 -32.31 -18.51
N GLU A 170 -16.46 -31.69 -17.85
CA GLU A 170 -15.49 -30.79 -18.49
C GLU A 170 -14.76 -31.49 -19.64
N LYS A 171 -14.21 -32.69 -19.42
CA LYS A 171 -13.55 -33.48 -20.48
C LYS A 171 -14.47 -33.80 -21.65
N ALA A 172 -15.75 -34.06 -21.40
CA ALA A 172 -16.72 -34.33 -22.47
C ALA A 172 -17.02 -33.06 -23.29
N VAL A 173 -17.12 -31.91 -22.63
CA VAL A 173 -17.31 -30.60 -23.28
C VAL A 173 -16.09 -30.24 -24.11
N ASP A 174 -14.87 -30.34 -23.56
CA ASP A 174 -13.64 -30.05 -24.29
C ASP A 174 -13.49 -30.94 -25.53
N LYS A 175 -13.77 -32.23 -25.39
CA LYS A 175 -13.74 -33.17 -26.52
C LYS A 175 -14.80 -32.86 -27.58
N ALA A 176 -15.95 -32.33 -27.18
CA ALA A 176 -16.99 -31.89 -28.10
C ALA A 176 -16.60 -30.59 -28.84
N ILE A 177 -15.96 -29.65 -28.13
CA ILE A 177 -15.42 -28.41 -28.69
C ILE A 177 -14.33 -28.74 -29.72
N GLU A 178 -13.37 -29.60 -29.38
CA GLU A 178 -12.30 -30.00 -30.31
C GLU A 178 -12.86 -30.70 -31.56
N LYS A 179 -13.83 -31.62 -31.41
CA LYS A 179 -14.53 -32.20 -32.56
C LYS A 179 -15.23 -31.17 -33.44
N ALA A 180 -15.82 -30.14 -32.84
CA ALA A 180 -16.47 -29.06 -33.58
C ALA A 180 -15.45 -28.21 -34.35
N LYS A 181 -14.31 -27.89 -33.72
CA LYS A 181 -13.19 -27.20 -34.38
C LYS A 181 -12.65 -28.01 -35.56
N GLU A 182 -12.39 -29.30 -35.38
CA GLU A 182 -11.94 -30.21 -36.44
C GLU A 182 -12.90 -30.22 -37.64
N LYS A 183 -14.21 -30.27 -37.38
CA LYS A 183 -15.25 -30.17 -38.42
C LYS A 183 -15.24 -28.84 -39.15
N ILE A 184 -15.04 -27.73 -38.45
CA ILE A 184 -14.96 -26.39 -39.07
C ILE A 184 -13.72 -26.31 -39.96
N SER A 185 -12.56 -26.76 -39.48
CA SER A 185 -11.33 -26.82 -40.29
C SER A 185 -11.45 -27.75 -41.50
N GLY A 186 -12.18 -28.86 -41.37
CA GLY A 186 -12.46 -29.79 -42.49
C GLY A 186 -13.47 -29.27 -43.51
N LEU A 187 -14.26 -28.24 -43.17
CA LEU A 187 -15.18 -27.54 -44.08
C LEU A 187 -14.51 -26.32 -44.77
N SER A 188 -13.27 -26.00 -44.39
CA SER A 188 -12.50 -24.85 -44.90
C SER A 188 -11.49 -25.22 -45.99
N ASN A 189 -11.41 -26.50 -46.35
CA ASN A 189 -10.65 -27.08 -47.47
C ASN A 189 -11.61 -27.58 -48.55
#